data_AF-R5KRV5-F1
#
_entry.id   AF-R5KRV5-F1
#
_cell.length_a   1.000
_cell.length_b   1.000
_cell.length_c   1.000
_cell.angle_alpha   90.00
_cell.angle_beta   90.00
_cell.angle_gamma   90.00
#
_symmetry.space_group_name_H-M   'P 1'
#
loop_
_entity.id
_entity.type
_entity.pdbx_description
1 polymer ?
#
loop_
_entity_poly.entity_id
_entity_poly.type
_entity_poly.pdbx_seq_one_letter_code
_entity_poly.pdbx_strand_id
1 'polypeptide(L)'
;MKLILILWKYNLEMSNLTYAIIEKTEVNMNKIFPINISGQIITIEKAIATFSDIIAFVNEHFNATIKRYKVALFVYKSILNSFKGIQDRKPSKEDYKLAVDVLEEILNYNESDEQRKFQNKRNCEICKEVIEKCYK
;
A
#
# COMPACT_ATOMS: atom_id res chain seq x y z
N MET A 1 -15.47 45.40 -8.44
CA MET A 1 -16.09 44.31 -9.26
C MET A 1 -15.07 43.28 -9.80
N LYS A 2 -13.89 43.69 -10.31
CA LYS A 2 -12.87 42.74 -10.85
C LYS A 2 -12.32 41.71 -9.84
N LEU A 3 -12.17 42.09 -8.57
CA LEU A 3 -11.57 41.22 -7.55
C LEU A 3 -12.42 39.96 -7.24
N ILE A 4 -13.76 40.10 -7.26
CA ILE A 4 -14.70 39.02 -6.96
C ILE A 4 -14.68 37.96 -8.06
N LEU A 5 -14.58 38.38 -9.33
CA LEU A 5 -14.48 37.47 -10.48
C LEU A 5 -13.17 36.65 -10.46
N ILE A 6 -12.06 37.26 -10.02
CA ILE A 6 -10.78 36.57 -9.89
C ILE A 6 -10.84 35.51 -8.78
N LEU A 7 -11.38 35.86 -7.61
CA LEU A 7 -11.54 34.93 -6.50
C LEU A 7 -12.49 33.76 -6.84
N TRP A 8 -13.57 34.03 -7.57
CA TRP A 8 -14.50 32.99 -8.03
C TRP A 8 -13.84 32.03 -9.02
N LYS A 9 -13.07 32.56 -9.99
CA LYS A 9 -12.35 31.74 -10.97
C LYS A 9 -11.28 30.86 -10.30
N TYR A 10 -10.56 31.39 -9.32
CA TYR A 10 -9.56 30.64 -8.57
C TYR A 10 -10.18 29.50 -7.76
N ASN A 11 -11.33 29.74 -7.12
CA ASN A 11 -12.07 28.69 -6.39
C ASN A 11 -12.58 27.58 -7.31
N LEU A 12 -13.04 27.94 -8.51
CA LEU A 12 -13.50 26.98 -9.52
C LEU A 12 -12.34 26.10 -10.02
N GLU A 13 -11.18 26.72 -10.30
CA GLU A 13 -9.97 26.00 -10.73
C GLU A 13 -9.46 25.05 -9.64
N MET A 14 -9.42 25.50 -8.38
CA MET A 14 -9.04 24.65 -7.24
C MET A 14 -10.01 23.49 -7.06
N SER A 15 -11.32 23.72 -7.18
CA SER A 15 -12.33 22.65 -7.09
C SER A 15 -12.14 21.61 -8.19
N ASN A 16 -11.97 22.04 -9.45
CA ASN A 16 -11.76 21.15 -10.59
C ASN A 16 -10.45 20.35 -10.48
N LEU A 17 -9.38 20.96 -9.97
CA LEU A 17 -8.13 20.26 -9.64
C LEU A 17 -8.37 19.19 -8.59
N THR A 18 -9.13 19.50 -7.54
CA THR A 18 -9.42 18.55 -6.45
C THR A 18 -10.23 17.35 -6.97
N TYR A 19 -11.27 17.60 -7.76
CA TYR A 19 -12.06 16.53 -8.40
C TYR A 19 -11.23 15.67 -9.36
N ALA A 20 -10.40 16.28 -10.21
CA ALA A 20 -9.54 15.55 -11.14
C ALA A 20 -8.48 14.70 -10.43
N ILE A 21 -8.01 15.13 -9.25
CA ILE A 21 -7.10 14.34 -8.41
C ILE A 21 -7.85 13.15 -7.78
N ILE A 22 -9.05 13.38 -7.24
CA ILE A 22 -9.87 12.31 -6.64
C ILE A 22 -10.20 11.24 -7.70
N GLU A 23 -10.73 11.63 -8.87
CA GLU A 23 -11.03 10.69 -9.96
C GLU A 23 -9.79 9.93 -10.41
N LYS A 24 -8.63 10.59 -10.57
CA LYS A 24 -7.39 9.89 -10.94
C LYS A 24 -6.94 8.88 -9.89
N THR A 25 -7.23 9.12 -8.61
CA THR A 25 -6.80 8.25 -7.51
C THR A 25 -7.72 7.03 -7.39
N GLU A 26 -9.05 7.22 -7.47
CA GLU A 26 -10.03 6.11 -7.53
C GLU A 26 -9.87 5.25 -8.81
N VAL A 27 -9.61 5.89 -9.96
CA VAL A 27 -9.43 5.19 -11.25
C VAL A 27 -8.13 4.38 -11.30
N ASN A 28 -7.13 4.66 -10.46
CA ASN A 28 -5.87 3.90 -10.47
C ASN A 28 -5.95 2.59 -9.68
N MET A 29 -6.78 2.54 -8.64
CA MET A 29 -6.89 1.40 -7.73
C MET A 29 -7.79 0.29 -8.28
N ASN A 30 -8.89 0.68 -8.95
CA ASN A 30 -9.76 -0.23 -9.72
C ASN A 30 -9.05 -0.86 -10.95
N LYS A 31 -7.85 -0.38 -11.32
CA LYS A 31 -7.01 -1.02 -12.34
C LYS A 31 -6.10 -2.11 -11.78
N ILE A 32 -5.81 -2.09 -10.48
CA ILE A 32 -4.96 -3.09 -9.84
C ILE A 32 -5.81 -4.31 -9.53
N PHE A 33 -6.99 -4.13 -8.93
CA PHE A 33 -7.85 -5.24 -8.50
C PHE A 33 -8.98 -5.53 -9.49
N PRO A 34 -9.41 -6.80 -9.60
CA PRO A 34 -8.84 -7.97 -8.93
C PRO A 34 -7.48 -8.39 -9.51
N ILE A 35 -6.58 -8.90 -8.67
CA ILE A 35 -5.30 -9.50 -9.12
C ILE A 35 -5.40 -11.02 -9.08
N ASN A 36 -4.91 -11.69 -10.13
CA ASN A 36 -4.76 -13.14 -10.13
C ASN A 36 -3.35 -13.48 -9.65
N ILE A 37 -3.25 -14.18 -8.52
CA ILE A 37 -2.00 -14.69 -7.97
C ILE A 37 -2.11 -16.20 -7.89
N SER A 38 -1.30 -16.92 -8.69
CA SER A 38 -1.25 -18.38 -8.70
C SER A 38 -2.62 -19.06 -8.87
N GLY A 39 -3.48 -18.50 -9.73
CA GLY A 39 -4.83 -19.02 -9.99
C GLY A 39 -5.89 -18.56 -8.99
N GLN A 40 -5.55 -17.72 -8.02
CA GLN A 40 -6.48 -17.16 -7.05
C GLN A 40 -6.76 -15.69 -7.34
N ILE A 41 -8.05 -15.35 -7.39
CA ILE A 41 -8.51 -13.97 -7.50
C ILE A 41 -8.43 -13.33 -6.12
N ILE A 42 -7.55 -12.35 -5.97
CA ILE A 42 -7.42 -11.55 -4.76
C ILE A 42 -8.21 -10.26 -4.97
N THR A 43 -9.16 -10.02 -4.08
CA THR A 43 -9.94 -8.78 -4.03
C THR A 43 -9.22 -7.71 -3.21
N ILE A 44 -9.71 -6.47 -3.30
CA ILE A 44 -9.16 -5.37 -2.50
C ILE A 44 -9.32 -5.63 -1.00
N GLU A 45 -10.43 -6.21 -0.55
CA GLU A 45 -10.68 -6.54 0.86
C GLU A 45 -9.67 -7.57 1.36
N LYS A 46 -9.37 -8.58 0.52
CA LYS A 46 -8.37 -9.59 0.85
C LYS A 46 -6.98 -8.98 0.95
N ALA A 47 -6.63 -8.07 0.02
CA ALA A 47 -5.36 -7.36 0.08
C ALA A 47 -5.24 -6.47 1.34
N ILE A 48 -6.30 -5.74 1.69
CA ILE A 48 -6.37 -4.92 2.92
C ILE A 48 -6.07 -5.78 4.16
N ALA A 49 -6.74 -6.94 4.28
CA ALA A 49 -6.52 -7.86 5.39
C ALA A 49 -5.07 -8.37 5.41
N THR A 50 -4.56 -8.80 4.26
CA THR A 50 -3.18 -9.32 4.13
C THR A 50 -2.12 -8.27 4.50
N PHE A 51 -2.25 -7.02 4.06
CA PHE A 51 -1.32 -5.95 4.47
C PHE A 51 -1.44 -5.63 5.97
N SER A 52 -2.64 -5.72 6.54
CA SER A 52 -2.84 -5.52 7.99
C SER A 52 -2.16 -6.61 8.81
N ASP A 53 -2.27 -7.88 8.37
CA ASP A 53 -1.59 -9.03 8.98
C ASP A 53 -0.06 -8.86 8.93
N ILE A 54 0.51 -8.48 7.78
CA ILE A 54 1.96 -8.25 7.64
C ILE A 54 2.43 -7.10 8.52
N ILE A 55 1.66 -6.00 8.60
CA ILE A 55 2.00 -4.89 9.49
C ILE A 55 2.00 -5.34 10.95
N ALA A 56 1.00 -6.13 11.36
CA ALA A 56 0.94 -6.69 12.72
C ALA A 56 2.16 -7.57 13.01
N PHE A 57 2.48 -8.50 12.09
CA PHE A 57 3.63 -9.38 12.19
C PHE A 57 4.95 -8.61 12.34
N VAL A 58 5.14 -7.56 11.53
CA VAL A 58 6.36 -6.74 11.63
C VAL A 58 6.44 -6.01 12.97
N ASN A 59 5.34 -5.50 13.50
CA ASN A 59 5.34 -4.83 14.81
C ASN A 59 5.55 -5.80 15.98
N GLU A 60 5.10 -7.06 15.85
CA GLU A 60 5.23 -8.09 16.88
C GLU A 60 6.65 -8.67 16.92
N HIS A 61 7.25 -8.93 15.75
CA HIS A 61 8.47 -9.73 15.65
C HIS A 61 9.73 -8.93 15.29
N PHE A 62 9.58 -7.69 14.82
CA PHE A 62 10.71 -6.85 14.42
C PHE A 62 10.72 -5.51 15.13
N ASN A 63 11.91 -4.98 15.36
CA ASN A 63 12.06 -3.72 16.06
C ASN A 63 11.84 -2.52 15.12
N ALA A 64 10.68 -1.88 15.24
CA ALA A 64 10.32 -0.69 14.46
C ALA A 64 11.23 0.54 14.68
N THR A 65 12.12 0.54 15.69
CA THR A 65 13.14 1.60 15.82
C THR A 65 14.26 1.47 14.81
N ILE A 66 14.49 0.26 14.26
CA ILE A 66 15.46 0.03 13.20
C ILE A 66 14.91 0.62 11.90
N LYS A 67 15.72 1.48 11.26
CA LYS A 67 15.33 2.25 10.07
C LYS A 67 14.69 1.39 8.98
N ARG A 68 15.22 0.18 8.74
CA ARG A 68 14.72 -0.75 7.73
C ARG A 68 13.26 -1.14 7.99
N TYR A 69 12.93 -1.67 9.17
CA TYR A 69 11.55 -2.05 9.49
C TYR A 69 10.61 -0.84 9.55
N LYS A 70 11.12 0.32 9.99
CA LYS A 70 10.36 1.57 9.92
C LYS A 70 9.97 1.97 8.49
N VAL A 71 10.90 1.85 7.54
CA VAL A 71 10.65 2.14 6.11
C VAL A 71 9.69 1.13 5.50
N ALA A 72 9.86 -0.16 5.79
CA ALA A 72 8.93 -1.19 5.31
C ALA A 72 7.50 -0.96 5.83
N LEU A 73 7.33 -0.67 7.13
CA LEU A 73 6.04 -0.31 7.71
C LEU A 73 5.42 0.93 7.07
N PHE A 74 6.23 1.94 6.74
CA PHE A 74 5.77 3.13 6.02
C PHE A 74 5.20 2.75 4.64
N VAL A 75 5.91 1.89 3.88
CA VAL A 75 5.44 1.42 2.57
C VAL A 75 4.13 0.66 2.68
N TYR A 76 4.04 -0.32 3.60
CA TYR A 76 2.83 -1.13 3.77
C TYR A 76 1.63 -0.27 4.17
N LYS A 77 1.82 0.71 5.05
CA LYS A 77 0.77 1.67 5.45
C LYS A 77 0.36 2.58 4.30
N SER A 78 1.31 3.08 3.51
CA SER A 78 1.02 3.93 2.35
C SER A 78 0.18 3.17 1.31
N ILE A 79 0.50 1.90 1.05
CA ILE A 79 -0.29 1.03 0.18
C ILE A 79 -1.70 0.82 0.78
N LEU A 80 -1.79 0.49 2.07
CA LEU A 80 -3.08 0.31 2.76
C LEU A 80 -3.94 1.59 2.71
N ASN A 81 -3.33 2.75 2.86
CA ASN A 81 -3.98 4.05 2.75
C ASN A 81 -4.49 4.28 1.32
N SER A 82 -3.72 3.90 0.32
CA SER A 82 -4.16 3.98 -1.08
C SER A 82 -5.40 3.11 -1.33
N PHE A 83 -5.52 1.91 -0.74
CA PHE A 83 -6.74 1.08 -0.81
C PHE A 83 -7.98 1.77 -0.24
N LYS A 84 -7.79 2.70 0.68
CA LYS A 84 -8.85 3.45 1.34
C LYS A 84 -9.13 4.81 0.70
N GLY A 85 -8.47 5.12 -0.42
CA GLY A 85 -8.55 6.44 -1.07
C GLY A 85 -7.92 7.57 -0.25
N ILE A 86 -7.09 7.24 0.75
CA ILE A 86 -6.43 8.23 1.60
C ILE A 86 -5.16 8.71 0.90
N GLN A 87 -5.06 10.02 0.69
CA GLN A 87 -3.87 10.63 0.13
C GLN A 87 -2.73 10.60 1.16
N ASP A 88 -1.65 9.90 0.83
CA ASP A 88 -0.46 9.78 1.66
C ASP A 88 0.79 10.10 0.84
N ARG A 89 1.91 10.34 1.51
CA ARG A 89 3.21 10.48 0.85
C ARG A 89 3.51 9.18 0.11
N LYS A 90 3.75 9.29 -1.21
CA LYS A 90 4.18 8.16 -2.04
C LYS A 90 5.62 7.74 -1.67
N PRO A 91 5.86 6.44 -1.38
CA PRO A 91 7.21 5.92 -1.17
C PRO A 91 8.10 6.03 -2.41
N SER A 92 9.41 6.07 -2.21
CA SER A 92 10.38 6.00 -3.30
C SER A 92 10.56 4.58 -3.82
N LYS A 93 11.22 4.43 -4.98
CA LYS A 93 11.55 3.13 -5.56
C LYS A 93 12.43 2.30 -4.61
N GLU A 94 13.36 2.95 -3.94
CA GLU A 94 14.27 2.34 -2.96
C GLU A 94 13.50 1.87 -1.72
N ASP A 95 12.50 2.64 -1.26
CA ASP A 95 11.65 2.24 -0.13
C ASP A 95 10.85 0.96 -0.47
N TYR A 96 10.27 0.88 -1.67
CA TYR A 96 9.54 -0.31 -2.12
C TYR A 96 10.44 -1.55 -2.19
N LYS A 97 11.66 -1.42 -2.72
CA LYS A 97 12.64 -2.53 -2.75
C LYS A 97 12.97 -3.02 -1.34
N LEU A 98 13.23 -2.08 -0.44
CA LEU A 98 13.51 -2.41 0.96
C LEU A 98 12.32 -3.12 1.63
N ALA A 99 11.09 -2.70 1.34
CA ALA A 99 9.90 -3.38 1.82
C ALA A 99 9.81 -4.83 1.30
N VAL A 100 10.11 -5.07 0.02
CA VAL A 100 10.17 -6.43 -0.53
C VAL A 100 11.24 -7.27 0.18
N ASP A 101 12.42 -6.71 0.45
CA ASP A 101 13.46 -7.44 1.17
C ASP A 101 13.02 -7.83 2.60
N VAL A 102 12.23 -6.97 3.27
CA VAL A 102 11.66 -7.29 4.59
C VAL A 102 10.63 -8.42 4.49
N LEU A 103 9.85 -8.51 3.40
CA LEU A 103 8.99 -9.68 3.17
C LEU A 103 9.80 -10.98 3.02
N GLU A 104 10.99 -10.93 2.41
CA GLU A 104 11.89 -12.09 2.37
C GLU A 104 12.40 -12.48 3.76
N GLU A 105 12.66 -11.51 4.64
CA GLU A 105 13.01 -11.81 6.04
C GLU A 105 11.86 -12.48 6.79
N ILE A 106 10.62 -12.02 6.58
CA ILE A 106 9.42 -12.66 7.17
C ILE A 106 9.28 -14.10 6.68
N LEU A 107 9.53 -14.37 5.39
CA LEU A 107 9.49 -15.74 4.85
C LEU A 107 10.53 -16.67 5.48
N ASN A 108 11.67 -16.13 5.88
CA ASN A 108 12.74 -16.87 6.54
C ASN A 108 12.64 -16.85 8.07
N TYR A 109 11.63 -16.18 8.63
CA TYR A 109 11.40 -16.16 10.07
C TYR A 109 11.03 -17.55 10.57
N ASN A 110 11.66 -17.99 11.65
CA ASN A 110 11.42 -19.30 12.23
C ASN A 110 10.10 -19.31 13.03
N GLU A 111 8.98 -19.46 12.33
CA GLU A 111 7.66 -19.65 12.92
C GLU A 111 7.45 -21.13 13.27
N SER A 112 7.18 -21.40 14.55
CA SER A 112 6.95 -22.75 15.09
C SER A 112 5.57 -23.30 14.74
N ASP A 113 4.59 -22.42 14.51
CA ASP A 113 3.24 -22.79 14.12
C ASP A 113 3.16 -22.94 12.59
N GLU A 114 3.00 -24.18 12.10
CA GLU A 114 2.95 -24.48 10.66
C GLU A 114 1.77 -23.79 9.94
N GLN A 115 0.66 -23.54 10.63
CA GLN A 115 -0.48 -22.81 10.04
C GLN A 115 -0.14 -21.33 9.88
N ARG A 116 0.46 -20.70 10.90
CA ARG A 116 0.94 -19.31 10.81
C ARG A 116 2.04 -19.18 9.76
N LYS A 117 2.96 -20.13 9.68
CA LYS A 117 4.02 -20.16 8.66
C LYS A 117 3.44 -20.21 7.24
N PHE A 118 2.46 -21.08 7.00
CA PHE A 118 1.76 -21.12 5.72
C PHE A 118 1.03 -19.80 5.40
N GLN A 119 0.36 -19.21 6.40
CA GLN A 119 -0.34 -17.94 6.24
C GLN A 119 0.63 -16.79 5.95
N ASN A 120 1.76 -16.71 6.67
CA ASN A 120 2.82 -15.72 6.45
C ASN A 120 3.40 -15.84 5.04
N LYS A 121 3.63 -17.08 4.58
CA LYS A 121 4.10 -17.32 3.21
C LYS A 121 3.15 -16.75 2.18
N ARG A 122 1.86 -17.11 2.26
CA ARG A 122 0.85 -16.64 1.33
C ARG A 122 0.65 -15.12 1.39
N ASN A 123 0.67 -14.55 2.60
CA ASN A 123 0.54 -13.11 2.79
C ASN A 123 1.73 -12.35 2.19
N CYS A 124 2.97 -12.86 2.36
CA CYS A 124 4.16 -12.27 1.76
C CYS A 124 4.11 -12.33 0.22
N GLU A 125 3.71 -13.45 -0.37
CA GLU A 125 3.55 -13.59 -1.83
C GLU A 125 2.55 -12.56 -2.38
N ILE A 126 1.39 -12.41 -1.75
CA ILE A 126 0.38 -11.41 -2.15
C ILE A 126 0.94 -9.99 -2.02
N CYS A 127 1.58 -9.66 -0.89
CA CYS A 127 2.16 -8.33 -0.67
C CYS A 127 3.24 -7.98 -1.69
N LYS A 128 4.12 -8.93 -2.05
CA LYS A 128 5.16 -8.72 -3.09
C LYS A 128 4.53 -8.35 -4.43
N GLU A 129 3.56 -9.13 -4.89
CA GLU A 129 2.91 -8.91 -6.18
C GLU A 129 2.21 -7.55 -6.26
N VAL A 130 1.54 -7.17 -5.16
CA VAL A 130 0.90 -5.85 -5.05
C VAL A 130 1.94 -4.73 -5.07
N ILE A 131 3.03 -4.87 -4.30
CA ILE A 131 4.11 -3.87 -4.26
C ILE A 131 4.72 -3.70 -5.66
N GLU A 132 4.97 -4.79 -6.39
CA GLU A 132 5.50 -4.73 -7.75
C GLU A 132 4.58 -3.97 -8.71
N LYS A 133 3.26 -4.16 -8.59
CA LYS A 133 2.26 -3.42 -9.37
C LYS A 133 2.14 -1.95 -8.98
N CYS A 134 2.42 -1.60 -7.72
CA CYS A 134 2.49 -0.19 -7.28
C CYS A 134 3.82 0.48 -7.66
N TYR A 135 4.87 -0.31 -7.86
CA TYR A 135 6.23 0.13 -8.21
C TYR A 135 6.40 0.44 -9.71
N LYS A 136 5.76 -0.34 -10.58
CA LYS A 136 5.77 -0.17 -12.04
C LYS A 136 4.89 1.00 -12.47
#